data_AF-A0A813KJS6-F1
#
_entry.id   AF-A0A813KJS6-F1
#
_cell.length_a   1.000
_cell.length_b   1.000
_cell.length_c   1.000
_cell.angle_alpha   90.00
_cell.angle_beta   90.00
_cell.angle_gamma   90.00
#
_symmetry.space_group_name_H-M   'P 1'
#
loop_
_entity.id
_entity.type
_entity.pdbx_description
1 polymer ?
#
loop_
_entity_poly.entity_id
_entity_poly.type
_entity_poly.pdbx_seq_one_letter_code
_entity_poly.pdbx_strand_id
1 'polypeptide(L)'
;MAAPAKVKLSKAVAARVRELNESGSLQGDLRLGAVAKPLSELSEEVALEVLEGLLESAAGIADPTTFVAEAARAFKAQEQEQEEEWPEEAEAEAEAGAE
;
A
#
# COMPACT_ATOMS: atom_id res chain seq x y z
N MET A 1 -24.25 8.00 4.22
CA MET A 1 -23.14 8.45 5.07
C MET A 1 -22.49 7.18 5.63
N ALA A 2 -21.32 6.77 5.12
CA ALA A 2 -20.69 5.51 5.52
C ALA A 2 -20.12 5.62 6.94
N ALA A 3 -20.43 4.62 7.78
CA ALA A 3 -20.02 4.56 9.18
C ALA A 3 -18.49 4.57 9.35
N PRO A 4 -17.94 5.11 10.45
CA PRO A 4 -16.52 5.03 10.74
C PRO A 4 -16.18 3.59 11.13
N ALA A 5 -15.82 2.77 10.16
CA ALA A 5 -15.17 1.50 10.42
C ALA A 5 -13.92 1.79 11.27
N LYS A 6 -13.74 1.09 12.40
CA LYS A 6 -12.53 1.18 13.22
C LYS A 6 -11.36 0.66 12.39
N VAL A 7 -10.69 1.60 11.75
CA VAL A 7 -9.53 1.38 10.92
C VAL A 7 -8.41 0.87 11.82
N LYS A 8 -8.01 -0.40 11.69
CA LYS A 8 -6.91 -0.99 12.47
C LYS A 8 -5.59 -0.59 11.80
N LEU A 9 -5.27 0.69 11.85
CA LEU A 9 -3.98 1.19 11.38
C LEU A 9 -2.89 0.77 12.37
N SER A 10 -1.81 0.19 11.85
CA SER A 10 -0.63 -0.12 12.64
C SER A 10 -0.06 1.12 13.34
N LYS A 11 0.43 0.93 14.57
CA LYS A 11 1.00 2.01 15.38
C LYS A 11 2.29 2.57 14.76
N ALA A 12 3.07 1.70 14.09
CA ALA A 12 4.26 2.09 13.35
C ALA A 12 3.91 3.04 12.18
N VAL A 13 2.94 2.66 11.34
CA VAL A 13 2.45 3.49 10.22
C VAL A 13 1.92 4.84 10.73
N ALA A 14 1.11 4.82 11.78
CA ALA A 14 0.58 6.05 12.38
C ALA A 14 1.68 6.98 12.92
N ALA A 15 2.70 6.39 13.57
CA ALA A 15 3.86 7.14 14.06
C ALA A 15 4.64 7.75 12.90
N ARG A 16 4.88 6.98 11.83
CA ARG A 16 5.64 7.43 10.66
C ARG A 16 4.98 8.60 9.95
N VAL A 17 3.66 8.56 9.76
CA VAL A 17 2.88 9.70 9.23
C VAL A 17 3.07 10.95 10.07
N ARG A 18 3.04 10.80 11.40
CA ARG A 18 3.20 11.92 12.32
C ARG A 18 4.61 12.50 12.22
N GLU A 19 5.63 11.65 12.19
CA GLU A 19 7.02 12.07 12.00
C GLU A 19 7.20 12.83 10.68
N LEU A 20 6.59 12.38 9.57
CA LEU A 20 6.67 13.07 8.28
C LEU A 20 6.04 14.47 8.33
N ASN A 21 4.89 14.60 8.99
CA ASN A 21 4.25 15.90 9.20
C ASN A 21 5.11 16.81 10.09
N GLU A 22 5.71 16.27 11.16
CA GLU A 22 6.57 17.05 12.07
C GLU A 22 7.93 17.40 11.45
N SER A 23 8.43 16.59 10.52
CA SER A 23 9.70 16.83 9.82
C SER A 23 9.61 18.03 8.86
N GLY A 24 8.40 18.40 8.42
CA GLY A 24 8.19 19.51 7.49
C GLY A 24 8.74 19.28 6.08
N SER A 25 9.08 18.03 5.73
CA SER A 25 9.59 17.65 4.41
C SER A 25 8.50 17.63 3.33
N LEU A 26 7.24 17.58 3.75
CA LEU A 26 6.07 17.57 2.86
C LEU A 26 5.61 19.00 2.54
N GLN A 27 5.08 19.22 1.33
CA GLN A 27 4.49 20.51 0.96
C GLN A 27 3.19 20.85 1.72
N GLY A 28 2.57 19.86 2.38
CA GLY A 28 1.38 20.04 3.18
C GLY A 28 1.19 18.93 4.20
N ASP A 29 0.24 19.12 5.12
CA ASP A 29 -0.06 18.14 6.16
C ASP A 29 -0.67 16.86 5.57
N LEU A 30 -0.08 15.71 5.89
CA LEU A 30 -0.65 14.41 5.60
C LEU A 30 -1.86 14.15 6.51
N ARG A 31 -3.06 14.10 5.92
CA ARG A 31 -4.28 13.85 6.67
C ARG A 31 -4.44 12.38 6.98
N LEU A 32 -4.03 11.98 8.19
CA LEU A 32 -4.20 10.62 8.71
C LEU A 32 -5.62 10.09 8.50
N GLY A 33 -6.67 10.89 8.72
CA GLY A 33 -8.06 10.42 8.53
C GLY A 33 -8.42 10.05 7.08
N ALA A 34 -7.76 10.63 6.09
CA ALA A 34 -7.99 10.32 4.67
C ALA A 34 -7.15 9.12 4.21
N VAL A 35 -5.90 9.03 4.68
CA VAL A 35 -4.99 7.93 4.30
C VAL A 35 -5.13 6.69 5.17
N ALA A 36 -5.69 6.80 6.39
CA ALA A 36 -5.81 5.66 7.31
C ALA A 36 -6.63 4.54 6.70
N LYS A 37 -7.72 4.87 6.00
CA LYS A 37 -8.59 3.85 5.39
C LYS A 37 -7.83 3.02 4.35
N PRO A 38 -7.26 3.60 3.27
CA PRO A 38 -6.53 2.80 2.29
C PRO A 38 -5.27 2.15 2.87
N LEU A 39 -4.53 2.82 3.78
CA LEU A 39 -3.35 2.21 4.42
C LEU A 39 -3.69 1.05 5.36
N SER A 40 -4.88 1.01 5.94
CA SER A 40 -5.32 -0.13 6.77
C SER A 40 -5.88 -1.29 5.97
N GLU A 41 -6.10 -1.10 4.67
CA GLU A 41 -6.38 -2.21 3.75
C GLU A 41 -5.10 -2.90 3.28
N LEU A 42 -3.92 -2.32 3.58
CA LEU A 42 -2.61 -2.84 3.25
C LEU A 42 -1.92 -3.44 4.48
N SER A 43 -0.91 -4.27 4.22
CA SER A 43 0.04 -4.75 5.23
C SER A 43 0.93 -3.61 5.75
N GLU A 44 1.42 -3.73 6.99
CA GLU A 44 2.28 -2.72 7.63
C GLU A 44 3.52 -2.40 6.78
N GLU A 45 4.15 -3.42 6.21
CA GLU A 45 5.34 -3.29 5.37
C GLU A 45 5.05 -2.45 4.11
N VAL A 46 4.00 -2.78 3.38
CA VAL A 46 3.57 -2.05 2.17
C VAL A 46 3.16 -0.62 2.51
N ALA A 47 2.46 -0.42 3.62
CA ALA A 47 2.06 0.92 4.08
C ALA A 47 3.28 1.80 4.40
N LEU A 48 4.34 1.22 4.98
CA LEU A 48 5.60 1.94 5.22
C LEU A 48 6.32 2.26 3.91
N GLU A 49 6.37 1.32 2.97
CA GLU A 49 6.99 1.52 1.66
C GLU A 49 6.32 2.68 0.89
N VAL A 50 4.98 2.75 0.92
CA VAL A 50 4.23 3.88 0.34
C VAL A 50 4.63 5.22 0.97
N LEU A 51 4.83 5.26 2.30
CA LEU A 51 5.23 6.47 3.01
C LEU A 51 6.68 6.87 2.71
N GLU A 52 7.58 5.91 2.48
CA GLU A 52 8.95 6.19 2.05
C GLU A 52 8.99 6.75 0.63
N GLY A 53 8.25 6.15 -0.31
CA GLY A 53 8.16 6.68 -1.68
C GLY A 53 7.57 8.10 -1.75
N LEU A 54 6.64 8.43 -0.84
CA LEU A 54 6.18 9.81 -0.67
C LEU A 54 7.33 10.75 -0.27
N LEU A 55 8.14 10.36 0.71
CA LEU A 55 9.24 11.19 1.21
C LEU A 55 10.27 11.46 0.10
N GLU A 56 10.59 10.45 -0.71
CA GLU A 56 11.49 10.60 -1.86
C GLU A 56 10.96 11.59 -2.91
N SER A 57 9.65 11.59 -3.14
CA SER A 57 8.99 12.47 -4.11
C SER A 57 8.40 13.74 -3.49
N ALA A 58 8.60 13.97 -2.19
CA ALA A 58 7.88 14.98 -1.41
C ALA A 58 8.06 16.40 -1.95
N ALA A 59 9.23 16.71 -2.51
CA ALA A 59 9.54 18.04 -3.06
C ALA A 59 8.67 18.43 -4.27
N GLY A 60 8.14 17.45 -5.01
CA GLY A 60 7.32 17.68 -6.21
C GLY A 60 5.83 17.40 -6.02
N ILE A 61 5.42 16.94 -4.84
CA ILE A 61 4.04 16.54 -4.58
C ILE A 61 3.29 17.69 -3.91
N ALA A 62 2.32 18.24 -4.65
CA ALA A 62 1.46 19.32 -4.15
C ALA A 62 0.54 18.85 -3.00
N ASP A 63 0.00 17.63 -3.10
CA ASP A 63 -0.94 17.07 -2.13
C ASP A 63 -0.47 15.68 -1.66
N PRO A 64 0.28 15.60 -0.55
CA PRO A 64 0.84 14.34 -0.07
C PRO A 64 -0.26 13.36 0.37
N THR A 65 -1.39 13.89 0.87
CA THR A 65 -2.56 13.08 1.24
C THR A 65 -3.14 12.33 0.04
N THR A 66 -3.28 13.00 -1.09
CA THR A 66 -3.84 12.42 -2.32
C THR A 66 -2.86 11.39 -2.89
N PHE A 67 -1.57 11.71 -2.92
CA PHE A 67 -0.53 10.80 -3.39
C PHE A 67 -0.54 9.47 -2.62
N VAL A 68 -0.55 9.52 -1.27
CA VAL A 68 -0.57 8.30 -0.45
C VAL A 68 -1.87 7.52 -0.63
N ALA A 69 -3.01 8.19 -0.76
CA ALA A 69 -4.29 7.51 -0.98
C ALA A 69 -4.34 6.79 -2.33
N GLU A 70 -3.78 7.40 -3.38
CA GLU A 70 -3.67 6.81 -4.73
C GLU A 70 -2.68 5.66 -4.73
N ALA A 71 -1.47 5.86 -4.18
CA ALA A 71 -0.44 4.84 -4.08
C ALA A 71 -0.95 3.62 -3.30
N ALA A 72 -1.56 3.83 -2.13
CA ALA A 72 -2.09 2.73 -1.33
C ALA A 72 -3.18 1.92 -2.06
N ARG A 73 -4.01 2.59 -2.88
CA ARG A 73 -4.98 1.90 -3.74
C ARG A 73 -4.32 1.10 -4.85
N ALA A 74 -3.26 1.63 -5.45
CA ALA A 74 -2.50 0.95 -6.49
C ALA A 74 -1.83 -0.32 -5.97
N PHE A 75 -1.18 -0.26 -4.80
CA PHE A 75 -0.60 -1.44 -4.15
C PHE A 75 -1.64 -2.52 -3.83
N LYS A 76 -2.81 -2.13 -3.32
CA LYS A 76 -3.92 -3.06 -3.08
C LYS A 76 -4.39 -3.77 -4.36
N ALA A 77 -4.35 -3.07 -5.50
CA ALA A 77 -4.68 -3.66 -6.79
C ALA A 77 -3.59 -4.66 -7.23
N GLN A 78 -2.31 -4.32 -7.07
CA GLN A 78 -1.20 -5.21 -7.43
C GLN A 78 -1.09 -6.47 -6.55
N GLU A 79 -1.39 -6.40 -5.26
CA GLU A 79 -1.36 -7.60 -4.38
C GLU A 79 -2.41 -8.65 -4.79
N GLN A 80 -3.56 -8.23 -5.34
CA GLN A 80 -4.57 -9.16 -5.84
C GLN A 80 -4.18 -9.83 -7.17
N GLU A 81 -3.30 -9.21 -7.96
CA GLU A 81 -2.81 -9.79 -9.22
C GLU A 81 -1.68 -10.81 -9.00
N GLN A 82 -0.79 -10.60 -8.02
CA GLN A 82 0.27 -11.57 -7.72
C GLN A 82 -0.25 -12.86 -7.05
N GLU A 83 -1.39 -12.82 -6.37
CA GLU A 83 -1.99 -14.02 -5.76
C GLU A 83 -2.74 -14.89 -6.79
N GLU A 84 -3.05 -14.34 -7.97
CA GLU A 84 -3.66 -15.06 -9.09
C GLU A 84 -2.61 -15.62 -10.08
N GLU A 85 -1.32 -15.63 -9.72
CA GLU A 85 -0.28 -16.41 -10.42
C GLU A 85 -0.32 -17.87 -9.96
N TRP A 86 -1.33 -18.53 -10.50
CA TRP A 86 -1.63 -19.95 -10.50
C TRP A 86 -0.40 -20.85 -10.71
N PRO A 87 -0.05 -21.75 -9.77
CA PRO A 87 0.75 -22.93 -10.06
C PRO A 87 -0.17 -24.11 -10.40
N GLU A 88 -0.36 -24.42 -11.68
CA GLU A 88 -0.88 -25.74 -12.07
C GLU A 88 -0.41 -26.13 -13.48
N GLU A 89 0.89 -26.42 -13.61
CA GLU A 89 1.34 -27.49 -14.51
C GLU A 89 2.35 -28.35 -13.73
N ALA A 90 1.90 -28.82 -12.56
CA ALA A 90 2.36 -30.08 -12.02
C ALA A 90 1.17 -31.05 -12.20
N GLU A 91 1.14 -31.78 -13.30
CA GLU A 91 0.88 -33.23 -13.36
C GLU A 91 0.63 -33.71 -14.80
N ALA A 92 1.32 -34.82 -15.13
CA ALA A 92 1.02 -35.80 -16.19
C ALA A 92 1.45 -35.50 -17.65
N GLU A 93 2.73 -35.76 -17.95
CA GLU A 93 3.10 -36.66 -19.06
C GLU A 93 4.31 -37.53 -18.64
N ALA A 94 4.08 -38.39 -17.65
CA ALA A 94 4.69 -39.71 -17.67
C ALA A 94 3.78 -40.58 -18.56
N GLU A 95 4.38 -41.26 -19.54
CA GLU A 95 3.81 -42.30 -20.42
C GLU A 95 3.00 -41.87 -21.66
N ALA A 96 3.67 -41.67 -22.80
CA ALA A 96 3.25 -42.23 -24.11
C ALA A 96 4.34 -42.11 -25.20
N GLY A 97 4.75 -43.25 -25.78
CA GLY A 97 5.49 -43.36 -27.05
C GLY A 97 6.96 -43.75 -26.88
N ALA A 98 7.35 -45.04 -26.96
CA ALA A 98 7.58 -45.78 -28.21
C ALA A 98 8.51 -44.97 -29.15
N GLU A 99 9.75 -45.38 -29.44
CA GLU A 99 10.21 -46.70 -29.91
C GLU A 99 11.74 -46.75 -29.82
#